data_AF-A0A381TVU3-F1
#
_entry.id   AF-A0A381TVU3-F1
#
_cell.length_a   1.000
_cell.length_b   1.000
_cell.length_c   1.000
_cell.angle_alpha   90.00
_cell.angle_beta   90.00
_cell.angle_gamma   90.00
#
_symmetry.space_group_name_H-M   'P 1'
#
loop_
_entity.id
_entity.type
_entity.pdbx_description
1 polymer ?
#
loop_
_entity_poly.entity_id
_entity_poly.type
_entity_poly.pdbx_seq_one_letter_code
_entity_poly.pdbx_strand_id
1 'polypeptide(L)'
;MNWTDKHCRYFYRLLSQCTQLYTEMITSKAILKGDKNRLLDYNAVEHPLVLQIGGSNPVEMAKCAVIAKRWGYDEVNINVGCPSDRVMSGSFGACLMRKPDLVASCVESMIEVCDIPVSVKSRIGIDEMESYEQLSDFVYRIHKKG
;
A
#
# COMPACT_ATOMS: atom_id res chain seq x y z
N MET A 1 3.44 -11.86 -8.71
CA MET A 1 4.58 -11.18 -8.11
C MET A 1 5.78 -11.68 -8.85
N ASN A 2 6.44 -10.80 -9.61
CA ASN A 2 7.64 -11.05 -10.44
C ASN A 2 8.18 -9.74 -11.09
N TRP A 3 7.65 -8.57 -10.74
CA TRP A 3 8.00 -7.30 -11.39
C TRP A 3 8.08 -6.22 -10.33
N THR A 4 9.04 -5.30 -10.45
CA THR A 4 9.43 -4.34 -9.39
C THR A 4 9.94 -4.98 -8.09
N ASP A 5 10.59 -6.15 -8.18
CA ASP A 5 11.46 -6.63 -7.09
C ASP A 5 12.69 -5.72 -6.90
N LYS A 6 13.51 -5.98 -5.90
CA LYS A 6 14.70 -5.14 -5.62
C LYS A 6 15.70 -5.10 -6.79
N HIS A 7 15.80 -6.16 -7.59
CA HIS A 7 16.71 -6.21 -8.74
C HIS A 7 16.20 -5.33 -9.88
N CYS A 8 14.91 -5.41 -10.17
CA CYS A 8 14.21 -4.59 -11.15
C CYS A 8 14.24 -3.11 -10.75
N ARG A 9 13.96 -2.79 -9.48
CA ARG A 9 14.00 -1.41 -8.97
C ARG A 9 15.42 -0.83 -8.97
N TYR A 10 16.44 -1.63 -8.64
CA TYR A 10 17.83 -1.21 -8.81
C TYR A 10 18.13 -0.85 -10.27
N PHE A 11 17.73 -1.69 -11.22
CA PHE A 11 17.88 -1.39 -12.64
C PHE A 11 17.16 -0.09 -13.05
N TYR A 12 15.93 0.14 -12.59
CA TYR A 12 15.21 1.40 -12.84
C TYR A 12 15.91 2.63 -12.26
N ARG A 13 16.55 2.49 -11.10
CA ARG A 13 17.35 3.58 -10.52
C ARG A 13 18.57 3.93 -11.37
N LEU A 14 19.15 2.98 -12.11
CA LEU A 14 20.22 3.27 -13.07
C LEU A 14 19.74 4.14 -14.24
N LEU A 15 18.44 4.08 -14.58
CA LEU A 15 17.84 4.86 -15.66
C LEU A 15 17.38 6.25 -15.19
N SER A 16 16.92 6.38 -13.95
CA SER A 16 16.43 7.63 -13.38
C SER A 16 16.76 7.75 -11.90
N GLN A 17 17.36 8.87 -11.50
CA GLN A 17 17.68 9.18 -10.11
C GLN A 17 16.51 9.81 -9.34
N CYS A 18 15.44 10.23 -10.03
CA CYS A 18 14.36 11.02 -9.42
C CYS A 18 13.02 10.28 -9.37
N THR A 19 12.88 9.16 -10.09
CA THR A 19 11.61 8.40 -10.10
C THR A 19 11.35 7.78 -8.73
N GLN A 20 10.13 7.96 -8.20
CA GLN A 20 9.66 7.25 -7.02
C GLN A 20 9.38 5.78 -7.39
N LEU A 21 9.99 4.86 -6.65
CA LEU A 21 9.85 3.43 -6.90
C LEU A 21 8.85 2.82 -5.92
N TYR A 22 8.12 1.81 -6.37
CA TYR A 22 7.17 1.05 -5.55
C TYR A 22 7.60 -0.41 -5.49
N THR A 23 7.53 -1.00 -4.31
CA THR A 23 7.67 -2.46 -4.17
C THR A 23 6.54 -3.19 -4.88
N GLU A 24 6.71 -4.49 -5.02
CA GLU A 24 5.56 -5.38 -5.16
C GLU A 24 4.58 -5.21 -4.00
N MET A 25 3.32 -5.57 -4.22
CA MET A 25 2.33 -5.61 -3.15
C MET A 25 2.64 -6.78 -2.20
N ILE A 26 2.96 -6.47 -0.94
CA ILE A 26 3.21 -7.45 0.11
C ILE A 26 2.04 -7.44 1.09
N THR A 27 1.51 -8.61 1.45
CA THR A 27 0.37 -8.65 2.38
C THR A 27 0.76 -8.29 3.81
N SER A 28 -0.14 -7.64 4.56
CA SER A 28 0.07 -7.30 5.98
C SER A 28 0.49 -8.55 6.79
N LYS A 29 -0.20 -9.67 6.58
CA LYS A 29 0.08 -10.95 7.24
C LYS A 29 1.47 -11.48 6.92
N ALA A 30 1.95 -11.34 5.68
CA ALA A 30 3.29 -11.75 5.29
C ALA A 30 4.36 -10.89 5.97
N ILE A 31 4.16 -9.57 6.05
CA ILE A 31 5.06 -8.66 6.78
C ILE A 31 5.14 -9.06 8.26
N LEU A 32 3.99 -9.28 8.89
CA LEU A 32 3.92 -9.56 10.33
C LEU A 32 4.53 -10.93 10.68
N LYS A 33 4.20 -11.98 9.92
CA LYS A 33 4.49 -13.37 10.29
C LYS A 33 5.62 -14.02 9.49
N GLY A 34 5.96 -13.47 8.32
CA GLY A 34 6.98 -14.01 7.43
C GLY A 34 8.39 -13.54 7.74
N ASP A 35 9.32 -14.03 6.93
CA ASP A 35 10.72 -13.60 6.89
C ASP A 35 10.81 -12.19 6.28
N LYS A 36 11.03 -11.20 7.15
CA LYS A 36 11.04 -9.78 6.78
C LYS A 36 12.25 -9.41 5.94
N ASN A 37 13.42 -10.00 6.17
CA ASN A 37 14.61 -9.71 5.37
C ASN A 37 14.35 -10.10 3.91
N ARG A 38 13.78 -11.29 3.69
CA ARG A 38 13.41 -11.73 2.34
C ARG A 38 12.35 -10.85 1.68
N LEU A 39 11.41 -10.32 2.45
CA LEU A 39 10.26 -9.57 1.93
C LEU A 39 10.55 -8.06 1.75
N LEU A 40 11.33 -7.47 2.65
CA LEU A 40 11.45 -6.02 2.80
C LEU A 40 12.84 -5.47 2.45
N ASP A 41 13.87 -6.31 2.34
CA ASP A 41 15.19 -5.80 2.02
C ASP A 41 15.24 -5.17 0.61
N TYR A 42 15.90 -4.03 0.55
CA TYR A 42 16.13 -3.24 -0.65
C TYR A 42 17.59 -2.72 -0.66
N ASN A 43 18.06 -2.27 -1.82
CA ASN A 43 19.35 -1.60 -1.96
C ASN A 43 19.22 -0.11 -1.60
N ALA A 44 20.14 0.43 -0.81
CA ALA A 44 20.12 1.82 -0.37
C ALA A 44 19.99 2.86 -1.50
N VAL A 45 20.40 2.56 -2.74
CA VAL A 45 20.23 3.50 -3.86
C VAL A 45 18.77 3.61 -4.35
N GLU A 46 17.86 2.73 -3.93
CA GLU A 46 16.49 2.69 -4.43
C GLU A 46 15.64 3.90 -4.00
N HIS A 47 16.07 4.67 -3.01
CA HIS A 47 15.35 5.86 -2.54
C HIS A 47 15.12 6.90 -3.66
N PRO A 48 13.93 7.54 -3.72
CA PRO A 48 12.77 7.34 -2.86
C PRO A 48 11.97 6.06 -3.20
N LEU A 49 11.62 5.28 -2.18
CA LEU A 49 11.02 3.94 -2.27
C LEU A 49 9.79 3.80 -1.36
N VAL A 50 8.70 3.33 -1.96
CA VAL A 50 7.39 3.15 -1.32
C VAL A 50 7.08 1.66 -1.11
N LEU A 51 6.72 1.28 0.11
CA LEU A 51 6.22 -0.07 0.40
C LEU A 51 4.72 -0.15 0.13
N GLN A 52 4.30 -0.99 -0.82
CA GLN A 52 2.87 -1.24 -1.05
C GLN A 52 2.37 -2.44 -0.25
N ILE A 53 1.35 -2.22 0.57
CA ILE A 53 0.76 -3.21 1.47
C ILE A 53 -0.64 -3.63 0.99
N GLY A 54 -0.88 -4.94 0.95
CA GLY A 54 -2.20 -5.52 0.81
C GLY A 54 -2.77 -5.97 2.16
N GLY A 55 -3.80 -5.28 2.66
CA GLY A 55 -4.44 -5.62 3.93
C GLY A 55 -5.67 -4.75 4.19
N SER A 56 -6.43 -5.10 5.23
CA SER A 56 -7.70 -4.43 5.57
C SER A 56 -7.98 -4.36 7.07
N ASN A 57 -7.05 -4.81 7.92
CA ASN A 57 -7.20 -4.74 9.37
C ASN A 57 -6.40 -3.55 9.91
N PRO A 58 -7.03 -2.51 10.46
CA PRO A 58 -6.33 -1.30 10.90
C PRO A 58 -5.15 -1.57 11.85
N VAL A 59 -5.32 -2.47 12.82
CA VAL A 59 -4.26 -2.83 13.77
C VAL A 59 -3.07 -3.51 13.10
N GLU A 60 -3.31 -4.39 12.11
CA GLU A 60 -2.23 -4.98 11.31
C GLU A 60 -1.55 -3.94 10.43
N MET A 61 -2.32 -3.05 9.80
CA MET A 61 -1.81 -2.01 8.92
C MET A 61 -0.91 -1.02 9.67
N ALA A 62 -1.33 -0.55 10.84
CA ALA A 62 -0.55 0.29 11.73
C ALA A 62 0.80 -0.36 12.10
N LYS A 63 0.79 -1.64 12.49
CA LYS A 63 2.03 -2.38 12.79
C LYS A 63 2.95 -2.48 11.57
N CYS A 64 2.39 -2.68 10.38
CA CYS A 64 3.18 -2.74 9.15
C CYS A 64 3.79 -1.37 8.80
N ALA A 65 3.08 -0.25 9.04
CA ALA A 65 3.63 1.09 8.85
C ALA A 65 4.85 1.34 9.76
N VAL A 66 4.76 0.98 11.04
CA VAL A 66 5.89 1.06 11.98
C VAL A 66 7.07 0.20 11.52
N ILE A 67 6.81 -1.00 11.02
CA ILE A 67 7.85 -1.88 10.47
C ILE A 67 8.49 -1.23 9.23
N ALA A 68 7.69 -0.67 8.32
CA ALA A 68 8.17 -0.04 7.09
C ALA A 68 9.10 1.14 7.40
N LYS A 69 8.69 2.04 8.29
CA LYS A 69 9.54 3.15 8.75
C LYS A 69 10.84 2.66 9.35
N ARG A 70 10.78 1.65 10.23
CA ARG A 70 12.00 1.07 10.85
C ARG A 70 12.92 0.41 9.83
N TRP A 71 12.36 -0.15 8.75
CA TRP A 71 13.12 -0.71 7.63
C TRP A 71 13.74 0.36 6.74
N GLY A 72 13.26 1.61 6.82
CA GLY A 72 13.78 2.77 6.12
C GLY A 72 13.00 3.20 4.88
N TYR A 73 11.81 2.64 4.62
CA TYR A 73 10.96 3.10 3.52
C TYR A 73 10.55 4.57 3.67
N ASP A 74 10.44 5.28 2.54
CA ASP A 74 10.09 6.70 2.53
C ASP A 74 8.57 6.94 2.64
N GLU A 75 7.76 5.92 2.30
CA GLU A 75 6.30 6.01 2.25
C GLU A 75 5.68 4.60 2.34
N VAL A 76 4.46 4.53 2.86
CA VAL A 76 3.63 3.33 2.82
C VAL A 76 2.38 3.58 1.96
N ASN A 77 2.09 2.65 1.05
CA ASN A 77 0.92 2.71 0.17
C ASN A 77 -0.04 1.55 0.44
N ILE A 78 -1.35 1.82 0.52
CA ILE A 78 -2.38 0.78 0.65
C ILE A 78 -2.89 0.40 -0.75
N ASN A 79 -2.86 -0.89 -1.08
CA ASN A 79 -3.44 -1.39 -2.32
C ASN A 79 -4.97 -1.53 -2.21
N VAL A 80 -5.70 -0.66 -2.91
CA VAL A 80 -7.16 -0.67 -3.05
C VAL A 80 -7.56 -0.84 -4.53
N GLY A 81 -6.74 -1.55 -5.32
CA GLY A 81 -6.92 -1.61 -6.78
C GLY A 81 -6.73 -2.98 -7.44
N CYS A 82 -6.14 -3.96 -6.75
CA CYS A 82 -5.94 -5.29 -7.34
C CYS A 82 -7.27 -6.07 -7.40
N PRO A 83 -7.74 -6.50 -8.60
CA PRO A 83 -9.01 -7.22 -8.75
C PRO A 83 -8.87 -8.74 -8.67
N SER A 84 -7.68 -9.29 -8.43
CA SER A 84 -7.46 -10.75 -8.53
C SER A 84 -8.21 -11.53 -7.44
N ASP A 85 -8.66 -12.74 -7.78
CA ASP A 85 -9.43 -13.61 -6.88
C ASP A 85 -8.74 -13.88 -5.53
N ARG A 86 -7.41 -14.10 -5.56
CA ARG A 86 -6.61 -14.30 -4.34
C ARG A 86 -6.70 -13.13 -3.37
N VAL A 87 -6.77 -11.92 -3.91
CA VAL A 87 -6.84 -10.67 -3.14
C VAL A 87 -8.26 -10.44 -2.61
N MET A 88 -9.28 -10.74 -3.41
CA MET A 88 -10.68 -10.71 -2.98
C MET A 88 -10.95 -11.72 -1.84
N SER A 89 -10.45 -12.95 -1.94
CA SER A 89 -10.57 -13.95 -0.85
C SER A 89 -9.85 -13.52 0.44
N GLY A 90 -8.83 -12.65 0.31
CA GLY A 90 -8.09 -12.08 1.44
C GLY A 90 -8.77 -10.85 2.06
N SER A 91 -9.87 -10.36 1.47
CA SER A 91 -10.58 -9.12 1.86
C SER A 91 -9.76 -7.83 1.71
N PHE A 92 -8.86 -7.75 0.73
CA PHE A 92 -8.12 -6.51 0.41
C PHE A 92 -8.11 -6.23 -1.11
N GLY A 93 -7.47 -5.15 -1.56
CA GLY A 93 -7.45 -4.76 -2.98
C GLY A 93 -8.73 -4.07 -3.44
N ALA A 94 -9.14 -4.31 -4.69
CA ALA A 94 -10.22 -3.56 -5.34
C ALA A 94 -11.57 -3.63 -4.58
N CYS A 95 -11.86 -4.75 -3.90
CA CYS A 95 -13.08 -4.89 -3.11
C CYS A 95 -13.20 -3.89 -1.95
N LEU A 96 -12.08 -3.27 -1.52
CA LEU A 96 -12.08 -2.22 -0.50
C LEU A 96 -12.69 -0.91 -0.99
N MET A 97 -12.87 -0.73 -2.31
CA MET A 97 -13.61 0.43 -2.83
C MET A 97 -15.08 0.45 -2.36
N ARG A 98 -15.68 -0.72 -2.08
CA ARG A 98 -17.02 -0.83 -1.45
C ARG A 98 -17.00 -0.58 0.06
N LYS A 99 -15.83 -0.38 0.67
CA LYS A 99 -15.64 -0.22 2.12
C LYS A 99 -14.76 1.01 2.43
N PRO A 100 -15.14 2.22 1.98
CA PRO A 100 -14.33 3.42 2.16
C PRO A 100 -14.00 3.71 3.62
N ASP A 101 -14.95 3.51 4.54
CA ASP A 101 -14.73 3.75 5.98
C ASP A 101 -13.65 2.82 6.55
N LEU A 102 -13.56 1.59 6.05
CA LEU A 102 -12.51 0.65 6.47
C LEU A 102 -11.13 1.07 5.96
N VAL A 103 -11.05 1.58 4.72
CA VAL A 103 -9.80 2.13 4.18
C VAL A 103 -9.38 3.35 4.99
N ALA A 104 -10.33 4.25 5.29
CA ALA A 104 -10.10 5.43 6.11
C ALA A 104 -9.61 5.07 7.52
N SER A 105 -10.20 4.06 8.18
CA SER A 105 -9.70 3.55 9.46
C SER A 105 -8.29 2.94 9.37
N CYS A 106 -7.94 2.30 8.26
CA CYS A 106 -6.57 1.82 8.05
C CYS A 106 -5.59 2.99 7.93
N VAL A 107 -5.92 4.01 7.12
CA VAL A 107 -5.10 5.23 6.98
C VAL A 107 -4.91 5.91 8.33
N GLU A 108 -5.99 6.21 9.05
CA GLU A 108 -5.97 6.82 10.39
C GLU A 108 -5.06 6.05 11.35
N SER A 109 -5.23 4.72 11.44
CA SER A 109 -4.41 3.89 12.34
C SER A 109 -2.92 3.88 11.98
N MET A 110 -2.58 4.08 10.71
CA MET A 110 -1.19 4.08 10.25
C MET A 110 -0.51 5.42 10.53
N ILE A 111 -1.19 6.54 10.25
CA ILE A 111 -0.66 7.89 10.50
C ILE A 111 -0.53 8.19 11.99
N GLU A 112 -1.36 7.60 12.84
CA GLU A 112 -1.29 7.77 14.30
C GLU A 112 0.01 7.21 14.90
N VAL A 113 0.62 6.21 14.25
CA VAL A 113 1.77 5.48 14.79
C VAL A 113 3.06 5.69 13.98
N CYS A 114 2.99 6.41 12.87
CA CYS A 114 4.07 6.51 11.90
C CYS A 114 4.03 7.86 11.17
N ASP A 115 5.20 8.47 10.97
CA ASP A 115 5.36 9.83 10.41
C ASP A 115 5.82 9.85 8.93
N ILE A 116 6.12 8.70 8.33
CA ILE A 116 6.29 8.62 6.87
C ILE A 116 4.92 8.73 6.20
N PRO A 117 4.82 9.36 5.01
CA PRO A 117 3.56 9.47 4.29
C PRO A 117 2.82 8.14 4.13
N VAL A 118 1.49 8.21 4.21
CA VAL A 118 0.58 7.10 3.94
C VAL A 118 -0.28 7.49 2.75
N SER A 119 -0.27 6.67 1.70
CA SER A 119 -1.05 6.91 0.48
C SER A 119 -1.95 5.72 0.14
N VAL A 120 -2.94 5.95 -0.72
CA VAL A 120 -3.87 4.91 -1.20
C VAL A 120 -3.81 4.85 -2.72
N LYS A 121 -3.59 3.65 -3.26
CA LYS A 121 -3.70 3.39 -4.70
C LYS A 121 -4.99 2.65 -5.00
N SER A 122 -5.98 3.35 -5.57
CA SER A 122 -7.29 2.79 -5.92
C SER A 122 -7.49 2.62 -7.43
N ARG A 123 -8.66 2.10 -7.82
CA ARG A 123 -9.23 2.32 -9.15
C ARG A 123 -10.14 3.55 -9.13
N ILE A 124 -10.67 3.91 -10.28
CA ILE A 124 -11.74 4.91 -10.41
C ILE A 124 -13.13 4.36 -10.04
N GLY A 125 -13.26 3.03 -9.96
CA GLY A 125 -14.53 2.33 -9.74
C GLY A 125 -14.35 0.81 -9.80
N ILE A 126 -15.36 0.07 -9.33
CA ILE A 126 -15.45 -1.41 -9.43
C ILE A 126 -16.89 -1.82 -9.74
N ASP A 127 -17.06 -2.80 -10.64
CA ASP A 127 -18.36 -3.32 -11.07
C ASP A 127 -19.33 -2.16 -11.40
N GLU A 128 -20.45 -2.05 -10.68
CA GLU A 128 -21.50 -1.03 -10.83
C GLU A 128 -21.13 0.34 -10.22
N MET A 129 -19.95 0.50 -9.60
CA MET A 129 -19.47 1.78 -9.10
C MET A 129 -18.78 2.56 -10.23
N GLU A 130 -19.55 3.23 -11.08
CA GLU A 130 -19.05 3.97 -12.24
C GLU A 130 -19.28 5.49 -12.15
N SER A 131 -19.92 5.98 -11.08
CA SER A 131 -20.25 7.40 -10.93
C SER A 131 -19.11 8.21 -10.30
N TYR A 132 -18.97 9.46 -10.74
CA TYR A 132 -17.98 10.38 -10.17
C TYR A 132 -18.28 10.67 -8.69
N GLU A 133 -19.55 10.74 -8.31
CA GLU A 133 -20.00 10.95 -6.93
C GLU A 133 -19.53 9.82 -6.01
N GLN A 134 -19.58 8.56 -6.48
CA GLN A 134 -19.10 7.42 -5.71
C GLN A 134 -17.58 7.45 -5.51
N LEU A 135 -16.81 7.79 -6.55
CA LEU A 135 -15.37 7.98 -6.44
C LEU A 135 -15.03 9.15 -5.49
N SER A 136 -15.76 10.26 -5.63
CA SER A 136 -15.58 11.45 -4.81
C SER A 136 -15.87 11.18 -3.33
N ASP A 137 -16.96 10.47 -3.01
CA ASP A 137 -17.27 10.04 -1.63
C ASP A 137 -16.18 9.11 -1.06
N PHE A 138 -15.68 8.16 -1.87
CA PHE A 138 -14.58 7.28 -1.47
C PHE A 138 -13.32 8.09 -1.10
N VAL A 139 -12.91 9.03 -1.95
CA VAL A 139 -11.74 9.89 -1.69
C VAL A 139 -11.98 10.80 -0.49
N TYR A 140 -13.15 11.42 -0.39
CA TYR A 140 -13.51 12.33 0.69
C TYR A 140 -13.44 11.68 2.07
N ARG A 141 -13.96 10.45 2.20
CA ARG A 141 -13.94 9.70 3.48
C ARG A 141 -12.53 9.37 3.95
N ILE A 142 -11.65 9.02 3.02
CA ILE A 142 -10.23 8.76 3.32
C ILE A 142 -9.55 10.07 3.72
N HIS A 143 -9.71 11.12 2.91
CA HIS A 143 -9.09 12.43 3.16
C HIS A 143 -9.47 13.05 4.51
N LYS A 144 -10.72 12.83 4.97
CA LYS A 144 -11.17 13.32 6.28
C LYS A 144 -10.38 12.71 7.46
N LYS A 145 -9.72 11.57 7.23
CA LYS A 145 -9.02 10.78 8.24
C LYS A 145 -7.49 10.86 8.15
N GLY A 146 -6.96 11.56 7.14
CA GLY A 146 -5.51 11.70 6.88
C GLY A 146 -5.21 11.98 5.42
#